data_AF-A0A5C4RSW1-F1
#
_entry.id   AF-A0A5C4RSW1-F1
#
_cell.length_a   1.000
_cell.length_b   1.000
_cell.length_c   1.000
_cell.angle_alpha   90.00
_cell.angle_beta   90.00
_cell.angle_gamma   90.00
#
_symmetry.space_group_name_H-M   'P 1'
#
loop_
_entity.id
_entity.type
_entity.pdbx_description
1 polymer ?
#
loop_
_entity_poly.entity_id
_entity_poly.type
_entity_poly.pdbx_seq_one_letter_code
_entity_poly.pdbx_strand_id
1 'polypeptide(L)'
;MDAVKANQLYLLGEYDKARVLYDQLSQKLGIGLFDANIRLCKKYKSLDLRLTDDLATQLKFKKDNFGNILVHEDPEVQKKNYMRVSSARPLCKPITGLLIKRLGRFSNALMQISNAVFIAKKIGLKSIYISDCDRSKIMFPSSEKIFLNDADIVIETHTPYRYNKTLLEGAFFYTNRNDYFHNDSNRYSDIQSFKHGLGLYYDNKISTYDLVIYVRSGDIFSQNNYIHPGYGQPPLSYYIKIIKNIRPNKIQIVFENRFNPVIDELEGFIKDNSIPYAVQSGSIREDINALLSARSIISGNGTFLPGIISLSENIETVYSFQKPFSFWGRKGVNNIIVRDAVGDYKNAILSGNWQNSPEQRQLMIQYPESSLKII
;
A
#
# COMPACT_ATOMS: atom_id res chain seq x y z
N MET A 1 -1.31 18.65 -36.48
CA MET A 1 0.10 18.20 -36.64
C MET A 1 1.05 19.17 -35.93
N ASP A 2 0.90 20.47 -36.17
CA ASP A 2 1.76 21.53 -35.57
C ASP A 2 1.72 21.58 -34.04
N ALA A 3 0.55 21.40 -33.43
CA ALA A 3 0.43 21.40 -31.96
C ALA A 3 1.11 20.20 -31.28
N VAL A 4 1.14 19.05 -31.94
CA VAL A 4 1.81 17.84 -31.44
C VAL A 4 3.33 18.03 -31.52
N LYS A 5 3.82 18.60 -32.63
CA LYS A 5 5.23 18.92 -32.83
C LYS A 5 5.72 20.02 -31.88
N ALA A 6 4.90 21.06 -31.66
CA ALA A 6 5.17 22.10 -30.67
C ALA A 6 5.30 21.51 -29.27
N ASN A 7 4.36 20.63 -28.87
CA ASN A 7 4.43 19.93 -27.60
C ASN A 7 5.63 19.00 -27.49
N GLN A 8 6.01 18.27 -28.55
CA GLN A 8 7.21 17.43 -28.52
C GLN A 8 8.48 18.26 -28.33
N LEU A 9 8.65 19.35 -29.08
CA LEU A 9 9.77 20.28 -28.90
C LEU A 9 9.76 20.90 -27.50
N TYR A 10 8.57 21.23 -27.01
CA TYR A 10 8.37 21.74 -25.67
C TYR A 10 8.81 20.73 -24.59
N LEU A 11 8.40 19.47 -24.74
CA LEU A 11 8.77 18.35 -23.86
C LEU A 11 10.26 18.00 -23.92
N LEU A 12 10.92 18.28 -25.05
CA LEU A 12 12.36 18.10 -25.26
C LEU A 12 13.19 19.30 -24.77
N GLY A 13 12.58 20.35 -24.24
CA GLY A 13 13.27 21.56 -23.76
C GLY A 13 13.66 22.56 -24.86
N GLU A 14 13.19 22.37 -26.09
CA GLU A 14 13.43 23.27 -27.22
C GLU A 14 12.42 24.44 -27.23
N TYR A 15 12.42 25.24 -26.16
CA TYR A 15 11.36 26.21 -25.87
C TYR A 15 11.19 27.29 -26.93
N ASP A 16 12.27 27.78 -27.54
CA ASP A 16 12.18 28.82 -28.57
C ASP A 16 11.51 28.28 -29.84
N LYS A 17 11.82 27.03 -30.22
CA LYS A 17 11.20 26.38 -31.38
C LYS A 17 9.74 26.03 -31.09
N ALA A 18 9.44 25.58 -29.87
CA ALA A 18 8.07 25.33 -29.44
C ALA A 18 7.26 26.64 -29.43
N ARG A 19 7.84 27.74 -28.94
CA ARG A 19 7.23 29.07 -28.90
C ARG A 19 6.86 29.58 -30.29
N VAL A 20 7.77 29.50 -31.26
CA VAL A 20 7.47 29.87 -32.66
C VAL A 20 6.27 29.09 -33.20
N LEU A 21 6.18 27.78 -32.92
CA LEU A 21 5.05 26.97 -33.36
C LEU A 21 3.76 27.31 -32.60
N TYR A 22 3.83 27.63 -31.30
CA TYR A 22 2.67 28.11 -30.55
C TYR A 22 2.18 29.47 -31.03
N ASP A 23 3.09 30.38 -31.40
CA ASP A 23 2.74 31.69 -31.97
C ASP A 23 2.00 31.52 -33.29
N GLN A 24 2.50 30.63 -34.17
CA GLN A 24 1.84 30.26 -35.42
C GLN A 24 0.45 29.63 -35.19
N LEU A 25 0.32 28.75 -34.20
CA LEU A 25 -0.96 28.13 -33.82
C LEU A 25 -1.96 29.14 -33.23
N SER A 26 -1.47 30.05 -32.39
CA SER A 26 -2.26 31.12 -31.77
C SER A 26 -2.83 32.05 -32.83
N GLN A 27 -2.01 32.49 -33.79
CA GLN A 27 -2.45 33.28 -34.93
C GLN A 27 -3.47 32.53 -35.79
N LYS A 28 -3.23 31.25 -36.08
CA LYS A 28 -4.13 30.43 -36.90
C LYS A 28 -5.50 30.18 -36.25
N LEU A 29 -5.55 30.12 -34.92
CA LEU A 29 -6.76 29.81 -34.16
C LEU A 29 -7.50 31.05 -33.65
N GLY A 30 -6.96 32.26 -33.86
CA GLY A 30 -7.57 33.50 -33.38
C GLY A 30 -7.69 33.57 -31.84
N ILE A 31 -6.86 32.82 -31.12
CA ILE A 31 -6.84 32.79 -29.65
C ILE A 31 -5.49 33.32 -29.16
N GLY A 32 -5.47 33.99 -28.01
CA GLY A 32 -4.22 34.45 -27.41
C GLY A 32 -3.26 33.28 -27.10
N LEU A 33 -1.96 33.53 -27.20
CA LEU A 33 -0.90 32.53 -26.96
C LEU A 33 -1.05 31.80 -25.62
N PHE A 34 -1.56 32.53 -24.62
CA PHE A 34 -1.85 32.02 -23.28
C PHE A 34 -3.00 30.99 -23.30
N ASP A 35 -4.08 31.26 -24.04
CA ASP A 35 -5.21 30.34 -24.19
C ASP A 35 -4.88 29.14 -25.07
N ALA A 36 -4.04 29.31 -26.10
CA ALA A 36 -3.50 28.21 -26.90
C ALA A 36 -2.65 27.27 -26.04
N ASN A 37 -1.73 27.82 -25.23
CA ASN A 37 -0.93 27.06 -24.28
C ASN A 37 -1.80 26.36 -23.22
N ILE A 38 -2.78 27.03 -22.63
CA ILE A 38 -3.66 26.42 -21.62
C ILE A 38 -4.51 25.30 -22.24
N ARG A 39 -5.06 25.48 -23.44
CA ARG A 39 -5.85 24.43 -24.12
C ARG A 39 -5.00 23.22 -24.53
N LEU A 40 -3.73 23.44 -24.89
CA LEU A 40 -2.80 22.37 -25.25
C LEU A 40 -2.20 21.66 -24.01
N CYS A 41 -1.86 22.40 -22.95
CA CYS A 41 -1.48 21.85 -21.64
C CYS A 41 -2.66 21.16 -20.90
N LYS A 42 -3.91 21.56 -21.17
CA LYS A 42 -5.10 20.81 -20.70
C LYS A 42 -5.21 19.43 -21.36
N LYS A 43 -4.78 19.30 -22.61
CA LYS A 43 -4.79 18.02 -23.35
C LYS A 43 -3.56 17.16 -23.03
N TYR A 44 -2.43 17.80 -22.69
CA TYR A 44 -1.20 17.15 -22.24
C TYR A 44 -0.85 17.67 -20.85
N LYS A 45 -1.32 16.98 -19.80
CA LYS A 45 -0.88 17.23 -18.41
C LYS A 45 0.65 17.39 -18.44
N SER A 46 1.10 18.58 -18.09
CA SER A 46 2.46 19.12 -18.14
C SER A 46 3.50 18.22 -17.46
N LEU A 47 3.92 17.19 -18.20
CA LEU A 47 5.03 16.32 -17.88
C LEU A 47 6.33 17.11 -18.11
N ASP A 48 7.17 17.21 -17.09
CA ASP A 48 8.50 17.80 -17.23
C ASP A 48 9.50 16.64 -17.41
N LEU A 49 9.76 16.27 -18.67
CA LEU A 49 10.65 15.15 -18.99
C LEU A 49 12.08 15.43 -18.52
N ARG A 50 12.57 16.66 -18.66
CA ARG A 50 13.93 17.02 -18.21
C ARG A 50 14.10 16.82 -16.71
N LEU A 51 13.19 17.34 -15.89
CA LEU A 51 13.27 17.15 -14.44
C LEU A 51 13.05 15.68 -14.05
N THR A 52 12.25 14.95 -14.83
CA THR A 52 12.09 13.51 -14.64
C THR A 52 13.41 12.77 -14.94
N ASP A 53 14.17 13.21 -15.93
CA ASP A 53 15.47 12.64 -16.32
C ASP A 53 16.56 12.93 -15.29
N ASP A 54 16.64 14.18 -14.83
CA ASP A 54 17.57 14.60 -13.77
C ASP A 54 17.32 13.79 -12.49
N LEU A 55 16.05 13.63 -12.13
CA LEU A 55 15.66 12.84 -10.96
C LEU A 55 15.90 11.35 -11.14
N ALA A 56 15.57 10.77 -12.30
CA ALA A 56 15.85 9.37 -12.60
C ALA A 56 17.35 9.08 -12.46
N THR A 57 18.20 9.99 -12.97
CA THR A 57 19.66 9.91 -12.84
C THR A 57 20.11 10.00 -11.39
N GLN A 58 19.63 11.01 -10.64
CA GLN A 58 19.95 11.19 -9.23
C GLN A 58 19.57 9.97 -8.37
N LEU A 59 18.40 9.39 -8.64
CA LEU A 59 17.91 8.22 -7.93
C LEU A 59 18.45 6.89 -8.50
N LYS A 60 19.22 6.91 -9.61
CA LYS A 60 19.71 5.73 -10.34
C LYS A 60 18.60 4.81 -10.86
N PHE A 61 17.47 5.37 -11.30
CA PHE A 61 16.40 4.64 -11.96
C PHE A 61 16.49 4.74 -13.49
N LYS A 62 15.99 3.72 -14.18
CA LYS A 62 15.73 3.77 -15.63
C LYS A 62 14.43 4.52 -15.91
N LYS A 63 14.16 4.81 -17.19
CA LYS A 63 12.86 5.31 -17.66
C LYS A 63 12.12 4.25 -18.47
N ASP A 64 10.80 4.35 -18.50
CA ASP A 64 9.96 3.61 -19.44
C ASP A 64 9.85 4.35 -20.79
N ASN A 65 9.23 3.69 -21.77
CA ASN A 65 9.04 4.26 -23.12
C ASN A 65 8.13 5.50 -23.16
N PHE A 66 7.48 5.85 -22.04
CA PHE A 66 6.63 7.01 -21.90
C PHE A 66 7.32 8.16 -21.14
N GLY A 67 8.60 7.99 -20.79
CA GLY A 67 9.39 8.98 -20.07
C GLY A 67 9.08 9.06 -18.58
N ASN A 68 8.35 8.10 -18.00
CA ASN A 68 8.22 8.00 -16.55
C ASN A 68 9.43 7.26 -15.96
N ILE A 69 9.68 7.48 -14.68
CA ILE A 69 10.65 6.68 -13.93
C ILE A 69 10.15 5.23 -13.90
N LEU A 70 10.96 4.31 -14.41
CA LEU A 70 10.70 2.88 -14.44
C LEU A 70 10.87 2.32 -13.03
N VAL A 71 9.76 1.96 -12.42
CA VAL A 71 9.70 1.48 -11.04
C VAL A 71 9.28 0.02 -10.96
N HIS A 72 8.83 -0.56 -12.07
CA HIS A 72 8.57 -1.98 -12.20
C HIS A 72 8.82 -2.46 -13.65
N GLU A 73 9.32 -3.68 -13.81
CA GLU A 73 9.60 -4.26 -15.15
C GLU A 73 8.33 -4.72 -15.86
N ASP A 74 7.36 -5.27 -15.12
CA ASP A 74 6.02 -5.59 -15.65
C ASP A 74 5.30 -4.29 -16.09
N PRO A 75 4.93 -4.16 -17.37
CA PRO A 75 4.27 -2.96 -17.91
C PRO A 75 2.92 -2.64 -17.27
N GLU A 76 2.12 -3.65 -16.90
CA GLU A 76 0.80 -3.45 -16.29
C GLU A 76 0.92 -2.94 -14.84
N VAL A 77 1.94 -3.43 -14.12
CA VAL A 77 2.27 -2.91 -12.79
C VAL A 77 2.89 -1.51 -12.90
N GLN A 78 3.77 -1.27 -13.87
CA GLN A 78 4.37 0.05 -14.12
C GLN A 78 3.30 1.10 -14.44
N LYS A 79 2.33 0.79 -15.32
CA LYS A 79 1.21 1.68 -15.64
C LYS A 79 0.42 2.12 -14.41
N LYS A 80 0.31 1.26 -13.39
CA LYS A 80 -0.40 1.56 -12.14
C LYS A 80 0.45 2.31 -11.13
N ASN A 81 1.78 2.18 -11.22
CA ASN A 81 2.72 2.65 -10.20
C ASN A 81 3.74 3.69 -10.66
N TYR A 82 3.62 4.21 -11.89
CA TYR A 82 4.56 5.19 -12.47
C TYR A 82 4.94 6.33 -11.51
N MET A 83 6.15 6.87 -11.66
CA MET A 83 6.53 8.18 -11.10
C MET A 83 6.94 9.12 -12.19
N ARG A 84 6.56 10.38 -12.07
CA ARG A 84 6.92 11.42 -13.02
C ARG A 84 6.87 12.80 -12.39
N VAL A 85 7.67 13.72 -12.91
CA VAL A 85 7.60 15.12 -12.50
C VAL A 85 6.49 15.82 -13.29
N SER A 86 5.64 16.58 -12.60
CA SER A 86 4.68 17.47 -13.22
C SER A 86 4.77 18.87 -12.63
N SER A 87 4.58 19.89 -13.47
CA SER A 87 4.58 21.29 -13.04
C SER A 87 3.35 21.99 -13.59
N ALA A 88 2.67 22.84 -12.80
CA ALA A 88 1.54 23.62 -13.33
C ALA A 88 1.94 24.64 -14.38
N ARG A 89 3.23 25.01 -14.41
CA ARG A 89 3.76 25.94 -15.40
C ARG A 89 4.93 25.33 -16.16
N PRO A 90 5.12 25.76 -17.41
CA PRO A 90 6.23 25.30 -18.24
C PRO A 90 7.62 25.78 -17.74
N LEU A 91 7.70 26.45 -16.59
CA LEU A 91 8.95 26.92 -16.02
C LEU A 91 9.59 25.78 -15.23
N CYS A 92 10.79 25.34 -15.63
CA CYS A 92 11.63 24.38 -14.90
C CYS A 92 11.99 24.92 -13.51
N LYS A 93 11.05 24.86 -12.57
CA LYS A 93 11.30 25.09 -11.16
C LYS A 93 11.80 23.79 -10.53
N PRO A 94 12.70 23.85 -9.55
CA PRO A 94 13.10 22.67 -8.80
C PRO A 94 11.88 21.95 -8.24
N ILE A 95 11.97 20.63 -8.09
CA ILE A 95 10.92 19.83 -7.47
C ILE A 95 10.68 20.40 -6.06
N THR A 96 9.44 20.75 -5.77
CA THR A 96 9.03 21.40 -4.51
C THR A 96 8.36 20.43 -3.54
N GLY A 97 8.04 19.21 -3.97
CA GLY A 97 7.40 18.20 -3.13
C GLY A 97 7.02 16.93 -3.88
N LEU A 98 6.48 15.97 -3.13
CA LEU A 98 5.96 14.69 -3.64
C LEU A 98 4.44 14.67 -3.60
N LEU A 99 3.76 14.05 -4.57
CA LEU A 99 2.32 13.86 -4.55
C LEU A 99 1.93 12.39 -4.75
N ILE A 100 1.42 11.77 -3.69
CA ILE A 100 0.82 10.42 -3.73
C ILE A 100 -0.53 10.52 -4.45
N LYS A 101 -0.57 10.03 -5.69
CA LYS A 101 -1.72 10.18 -6.59
C LYS A 101 -2.86 9.22 -6.31
N ARG A 102 -2.54 8.02 -5.84
CA ARG A 102 -3.49 6.93 -5.64
C ARG A 102 -3.15 6.23 -4.34
N LEU A 103 -3.82 6.63 -3.27
CA LEU A 103 -3.62 6.00 -1.98
C LEU A 103 -4.22 4.59 -1.99
N GLY A 104 -3.44 3.60 -1.56
CA GLY A 104 -3.84 2.21 -1.41
C GLY A 104 -4.81 2.02 -0.25
N ARG A 105 -5.24 0.78 -0.02
CA ARG A 105 -5.87 0.41 1.26
C ARG A 105 -4.83 0.53 2.39
N PHE A 106 -5.30 0.63 3.63
CA PHE A 106 -4.51 0.98 4.83
C PHE A 106 -3.01 0.62 4.78
N SER A 107 -2.64 -0.65 4.80
CA SER A 107 -1.22 -1.04 4.85
C SER A 107 -0.44 -0.74 3.57
N ASN A 108 -1.09 -0.80 2.40
CA ASN A 108 -0.47 -0.33 1.16
C ASN A 108 -0.24 1.19 1.21
N ALA A 109 -1.16 1.95 1.81
CA ALA A 109 -1.01 3.39 2.02
C ALA A 109 0.16 3.72 2.96
N LEU A 110 0.32 3.00 4.08
CA LEU A 110 1.48 3.13 4.97
C LEU A 110 2.80 2.96 4.21
N MET A 111 2.85 1.94 3.34
CA MET A 111 4.02 1.67 2.52
C MET A 111 4.28 2.74 1.46
N GLN A 112 3.22 3.29 0.85
CA GLN A 112 3.36 4.42 -0.07
C GLN A 112 3.89 5.68 0.61
N ILE A 113 3.38 5.99 1.80
CA ILE A 113 3.80 7.15 2.58
C ILE A 113 5.25 6.96 3.03
N SER A 114 5.60 5.80 3.58
CA SER A 114 6.97 5.49 3.97
C SER A 114 7.95 5.58 2.78
N ASN A 115 7.59 5.04 1.61
CA ASN A 115 8.43 5.17 0.41
C ASN A 115 8.56 6.65 -0.04
N ALA A 116 7.50 7.44 0.07
CA ALA A 116 7.55 8.87 -0.21
C ALA A 116 8.45 9.61 0.78
N VAL A 117 8.38 9.30 2.07
CA VAL A 117 9.27 9.86 3.11
C VAL A 117 10.73 9.53 2.80
N PHE A 118 11.03 8.28 2.47
CA PHE A 118 12.38 7.86 2.09
C PHE A 118 12.91 8.66 0.89
N ILE A 119 12.11 8.81 -0.17
CA ILE A 119 12.50 9.61 -1.33
C ILE A 119 12.72 11.06 -0.90
N ALA A 120 11.77 11.65 -0.18
CA ALA A 120 11.83 13.05 0.24
C ALA A 120 13.11 13.33 1.03
N LYS A 121 13.46 12.48 2.00
CA LYS A 121 14.74 12.56 2.74
C LYS A 121 15.93 12.52 1.79
N LYS A 122 15.93 11.58 0.84
CA LYS A 122 17.06 11.33 -0.07
C LYS A 122 17.34 12.49 -1.04
N ILE A 123 16.31 13.21 -1.45
CA ILE A 123 16.45 14.35 -2.38
C ILE A 123 16.23 15.71 -1.70
N GLY A 124 16.15 15.76 -0.36
CA GLY A 124 16.06 16.99 0.42
C GLY A 124 14.72 17.73 0.31
N LEU A 125 13.61 17.02 0.06
CA LEU A 125 12.26 17.61 0.03
C LEU A 125 11.62 17.61 1.42
N LYS A 126 10.87 18.67 1.70
CA LYS A 126 10.18 18.89 2.98
C LYS A 126 8.67 18.70 2.92
N SER A 127 8.10 18.44 1.74
CA SER A 127 6.66 18.41 1.56
C SER A 127 6.20 17.18 0.78
N ILE A 128 5.27 16.45 1.39
CA ILE A 128 4.59 15.30 0.79
C ILE A 128 3.10 15.59 0.82
N TYR A 129 2.44 15.32 -0.29
CA TYR A 129 1.01 15.54 -0.48
C TYR A 129 0.30 14.22 -0.72
N ILE A 130 -0.90 14.07 -0.15
CA ILE A 130 -1.79 12.94 -0.41
C ILE A 130 -3.00 13.45 -1.17
N SER A 131 -3.34 12.81 -2.29
CA SER A 131 -4.51 13.21 -3.07
C SER A 131 -5.80 12.99 -2.28
N ASP A 132 -6.74 13.93 -2.41
CA ASP A 132 -8.07 13.85 -1.79
C ASP A 132 -8.84 12.65 -2.33
N CYS A 133 -9.16 11.70 -1.45
CA CYS A 133 -10.01 10.56 -1.76
C CYS A 133 -10.62 9.98 -0.48
N ASP A 134 -11.62 9.11 -0.60
CA ASP A 134 -12.26 8.50 0.58
C ASP A 134 -11.25 7.76 1.46
N ARG A 135 -10.21 7.18 0.85
CA ARG A 135 -9.13 6.48 1.58
C ARG A 135 -8.28 7.44 2.41
N SER A 136 -7.97 8.64 1.90
CA SER A 136 -7.20 9.62 2.68
C SER A 136 -8.03 10.12 3.85
N LYS A 137 -9.33 10.37 3.66
CA LYS A 137 -10.26 10.75 4.74
C LYS A 137 -10.41 9.66 5.81
N ILE A 138 -10.52 8.40 5.42
CA ILE A 138 -10.61 7.27 6.37
C ILE A 138 -9.30 7.10 7.15
N MET A 139 -8.16 7.25 6.47
CA MET A 139 -6.83 7.10 7.08
C MET A 139 -6.48 8.27 8.00
N PHE A 140 -6.87 9.49 7.63
CA PHE A 140 -6.55 10.75 8.31
C PHE A 140 -7.84 11.55 8.58
N PRO A 141 -8.69 11.11 9.52
CA PRO A 141 -10.01 11.72 9.72
C PRO A 141 -9.97 13.15 10.26
N SER A 142 -8.88 13.53 10.95
CA SER A 142 -8.77 14.82 11.64
C SER A 142 -7.42 15.52 11.42
N SER A 143 -6.53 14.91 10.66
CA SER A 143 -5.16 15.40 10.48
C SER A 143 -5.01 16.00 9.09
N GLU A 144 -4.93 17.32 9.00
CA GLU A 144 -4.62 18.01 7.73
C GLU A 144 -3.12 18.01 7.42
N LYS A 145 -2.30 18.03 8.48
CA LYS A 145 -0.84 18.06 8.42
C LYS A 145 -0.25 17.14 9.48
N ILE A 146 0.81 16.42 9.09
CA ILE A 146 1.56 15.54 9.98
C ILE A 146 3.02 15.92 9.87
N PHE A 147 3.62 16.30 11.00
CA PHE A 147 5.01 16.71 11.10
C PHE A 147 5.86 15.51 11.50
N LEU A 148 6.88 15.19 10.68
CA LEU A 148 7.86 14.18 11.00
C LEU A 148 9.03 14.88 11.67
N ASN A 149 9.06 14.84 13.01
CA ASN A 149 10.00 15.60 13.85
C ASN A 149 11.48 15.37 13.47
N ASP A 150 11.82 14.17 12.99
CA ASP A 150 13.21 13.80 12.68
C ASP A 150 13.67 14.20 11.28
N ALA A 151 12.79 14.76 10.44
CA ALA A 151 13.08 14.97 9.02
C ALA A 151 12.73 16.37 8.48
N ASP A 152 12.12 17.25 9.29
CA ASP A 152 11.54 18.51 8.80
C ASP A 152 10.65 18.31 7.55
N ILE A 153 9.93 17.17 7.55
CA ILE A 153 8.99 16.78 6.50
C ILE A 153 7.58 16.99 7.02
N VAL A 154 6.75 17.64 6.20
CA VAL A 154 5.32 17.80 6.41
C VAL A 154 4.57 16.94 5.41
N ILE A 155 3.72 16.05 5.91
CA ILE A 155 2.72 15.33 5.11
C ILE A 155 1.42 16.12 5.18
N GLU A 156 0.99 16.68 4.05
CA GLU A 156 -0.29 17.33 3.88
C GLU A 156 -1.29 16.33 3.29
N THR A 157 -2.41 16.10 3.98
CA THR A 157 -3.36 15.02 3.67
C THR A 157 -4.39 15.39 2.59
N HIS A 158 -4.12 16.47 1.86
CA HIS A 158 -4.97 17.03 0.82
C HIS A 158 -4.18 17.33 -0.47
N THR A 159 -4.90 17.48 -1.59
CA THR A 159 -4.28 17.80 -2.87
C THR A 159 -3.78 19.25 -2.88
N PRO A 160 -2.52 19.51 -3.25
CA PRO A 160 -2.00 20.87 -3.23
C PRO A 160 -2.58 21.70 -4.37
N TYR A 161 -2.73 23.00 -4.11
CA TYR A 161 -2.89 23.96 -5.18
C TYR A 161 -1.61 24.01 -6.04
N ARG A 162 -1.76 23.77 -7.35
CA ARG A 162 -0.60 23.49 -8.22
C ARG A 162 0.10 24.72 -8.78
N TYR A 163 -0.51 25.90 -8.75
CA TYR A 163 -0.12 27.07 -9.54
C TYR A 163 1.37 27.44 -9.49
N ASN A 164 2.05 27.12 -8.37
CA ASN A 164 3.49 27.37 -8.17
C ASN A 164 4.31 26.13 -7.77
N LYS A 165 3.78 24.91 -7.94
CA LYS A 165 4.45 23.69 -7.50
C LYS A 165 4.91 22.83 -8.67
N THR A 166 6.14 22.35 -8.57
CA THR A 166 6.67 21.23 -9.35
C THR A 166 6.68 20.02 -8.44
N LEU A 167 5.96 18.97 -8.81
CA LEU A 167 5.72 17.81 -7.96
C LEU A 167 6.20 16.54 -8.64
N LEU A 168 6.95 15.71 -7.93
CA LEU A 168 7.11 14.30 -8.30
C LEU A 168 5.83 13.56 -7.90
N GLU A 169 5.06 13.13 -8.88
CA GLU A 169 3.80 12.43 -8.67
C GLU A 169 3.95 10.94 -8.95
N GLY A 170 3.30 10.12 -8.14
CA GLY A 170 3.28 8.68 -8.38
C GLY A 170 2.42 7.92 -7.39
N ALA A 171 2.40 6.59 -7.55
CA ALA A 171 1.77 5.73 -6.54
C ALA A 171 2.68 5.54 -5.33
N PHE A 172 4.01 5.53 -5.52
CA PHE A 172 5.00 5.21 -4.48
C PHE A 172 4.82 3.82 -3.86
N PHE A 173 4.07 2.94 -4.52
CA PHE A 173 3.83 1.57 -4.05
C PHE A 173 4.85 0.65 -4.71
N TYR A 174 5.94 0.36 -3.99
CA TYR A 174 7.01 -0.54 -4.45
C TYR A 174 7.29 -1.53 -3.36
N THR A 175 6.96 -2.79 -3.63
CA THR A 175 7.12 -3.84 -2.64
C THR A 175 8.27 -4.77 -2.94
N ASN A 176 8.66 -5.05 -4.19
CA ASN A 176 9.31 -6.35 -4.41
C ASN A 176 10.56 -6.45 -5.31
N ARG A 177 11.02 -5.43 -6.05
CA ARG A 177 12.16 -5.63 -6.98
C ARG A 177 13.17 -4.49 -7.13
N ASN A 178 13.08 -3.45 -6.31
CA ASN A 178 14.09 -2.40 -6.32
C ASN A 178 14.78 -2.40 -4.96
N ASP A 179 16.01 -2.92 -4.90
CA ASP A 179 16.87 -2.96 -3.70
C ASP A 179 16.93 -1.60 -3.00
N TYR A 180 16.71 -0.54 -3.78
CA TYR A 180 16.58 0.84 -3.37
C TYR A 180 15.66 1.09 -2.17
N PHE A 181 14.54 0.37 -2.06
CA PHE A 181 13.55 0.55 -0.98
C PHE A 181 13.55 -0.58 0.05
N HIS A 182 14.14 -1.72 -0.30
CA HIS A 182 14.16 -2.92 0.55
C HIS A 182 15.13 -2.80 1.73
N ASN A 183 16.21 -2.05 1.56
CA ASN A 183 17.25 -1.88 2.60
C ASN A 183 17.06 -0.61 3.44
N ASP A 184 15.87 -0.01 3.45
CA ASP A 184 15.61 1.13 4.32
C ASP A 184 15.47 0.70 5.78
N SER A 185 16.59 0.73 6.52
CA SER A 185 16.65 0.42 7.95
C SER A 185 15.77 1.33 8.80
N ASN A 186 15.36 2.49 8.27
CA ASN A 186 14.59 3.50 8.98
C ASN A 186 13.09 3.40 8.67
N ARG A 187 12.66 2.42 7.86
CA ARG A 187 11.24 2.28 7.51
C ARG A 187 10.33 2.17 8.72
N TYR A 188 10.73 1.39 9.72
CA TYR A 188 9.97 1.26 10.96
C TYR A 188 9.87 2.60 11.71
N SER A 189 10.98 3.32 11.91
CA SER A 189 10.95 4.64 12.56
C SER A 189 10.11 5.65 11.79
N ASP A 190 10.15 5.60 10.46
CA ASP A 190 9.36 6.49 9.62
C ASP A 190 7.87 6.24 9.80
N ILE A 191 7.46 4.98 9.83
CA ILE A 191 6.06 4.60 10.11
C ILE A 191 5.63 5.05 11.51
N GLN A 192 6.49 4.90 12.51
CA GLN A 192 6.20 5.35 13.87
C GLN A 192 6.07 6.88 13.94
N SER A 193 6.89 7.63 13.20
CA SER A 193 6.89 9.10 13.23
C SER A 193 5.58 9.75 12.78
N PHE A 194 4.83 9.12 11.85
CA PHE A 194 3.54 9.65 11.39
C PHE A 194 2.32 8.94 12.01
N LYS A 195 2.53 7.99 12.93
CA LYS A 195 1.47 7.21 13.61
C LYS A 195 0.41 8.10 14.25
N HIS A 196 0.80 9.18 14.93
CA HIS A 196 -0.13 10.11 15.57
C HIS A 196 -1.09 10.78 14.58
N GLY A 197 -0.64 10.99 13.34
CA GLY A 197 -1.48 11.53 12.28
C GLY A 197 -2.64 10.62 11.87
N LEU A 198 -2.55 9.31 12.11
CA LEU A 198 -3.58 8.33 11.74
C LEU A 198 -4.84 8.43 12.61
N GLY A 199 -4.77 9.12 13.76
CA GLY A 199 -5.88 9.30 14.71
C GLY A 199 -6.37 8.00 15.36
N LEU A 200 -5.51 6.98 15.47
CA LEU A 200 -5.88 5.67 16.02
C LEU A 200 -5.95 5.74 17.55
N TYR A 201 -6.90 5.02 18.15
CA TYR A 201 -7.22 5.12 19.59
C TYR A 201 -6.73 3.90 20.37
N TYR A 202 -5.45 3.55 20.21
CA TYR A 202 -4.89 2.34 20.83
C TYR A 202 -3.77 2.60 21.83
N ASP A 203 -3.44 3.86 22.14
CA ASP A 203 -2.31 4.32 22.96
C ASP A 203 -1.92 3.31 24.05
N ASN A 204 -0.95 2.45 23.69
CA ASN A 204 -0.31 1.43 24.50
C ASN A 204 -1.24 0.49 25.28
N LYS A 205 -2.51 0.35 24.86
CA LYS A 205 -3.42 -0.64 25.43
C LYS A 205 -3.04 -2.01 24.92
N ILE A 206 -2.55 -2.84 25.82
CA ILE A 206 -2.39 -4.27 25.57
C ILE A 206 -3.76 -4.92 25.68
N SER A 207 -4.06 -5.74 24.68
CA SER A 207 -5.28 -6.53 24.62
C SER A 207 -5.42 -7.43 25.86
N THR A 208 -6.66 -7.60 26.34
CA THR A 208 -6.99 -8.62 27.35
C THR A 208 -7.13 -10.02 26.75
N TYR A 209 -6.97 -10.15 25.43
CA TYR A 209 -7.03 -11.42 24.71
C TYR A 209 -5.62 -12.01 24.57
N ASP A 210 -5.48 -13.29 24.92
CA ASP A 210 -4.21 -14.00 24.79
C ASP A 210 -3.80 -14.20 23.32
N LEU A 211 -4.81 -14.29 22.45
CA LEU A 211 -4.63 -14.53 21.03
C LEU A 211 -5.67 -13.75 20.22
N VAL A 212 -5.17 -12.96 19.26
CA VAL A 212 -6.01 -12.30 18.25
C VAL A 212 -5.89 -13.06 16.93
N ILE A 213 -7.01 -13.35 16.27
CA ILE A 213 -7.05 -14.08 15.02
C ILE A 213 -7.58 -13.16 13.94
N TYR A 214 -6.73 -12.79 12.99
CA TYR A 214 -7.16 -12.07 11.79
C TYR A 214 -7.50 -13.05 10.67
N VAL A 215 -8.78 -13.08 10.29
CA VAL A 215 -9.25 -13.86 9.13
C VAL A 215 -9.49 -12.89 7.97
N ARG A 216 -8.70 -13.01 6.91
CA ARG A 216 -8.90 -12.22 5.68
C ARG A 216 -10.21 -12.68 5.04
N SER A 217 -11.12 -11.74 4.80
CA SER A 217 -12.37 -11.96 4.06
C SER A 217 -12.59 -10.86 3.01
N GLY A 218 -13.84 -10.54 2.68
CA GLY A 218 -14.19 -9.47 1.73
C GLY A 218 -13.97 -9.83 0.27
N ASP A 219 -13.30 -8.93 -0.45
CA ASP A 219 -13.26 -8.91 -1.91
C ASP A 219 -12.76 -10.20 -2.56
N ILE A 220 -11.83 -10.90 -1.92
CA ILE A 220 -11.27 -12.16 -2.43
C ILE A 220 -12.24 -13.35 -2.35
N PHE A 221 -13.36 -13.20 -1.64
CA PHE A 221 -14.45 -14.18 -1.54
C PHE A 221 -15.74 -13.71 -2.24
N SER A 222 -15.74 -12.51 -2.82
CA SER A 222 -16.90 -11.95 -3.51
C SER A 222 -16.99 -12.51 -4.94
N GLN A 223 -18.18 -12.96 -5.34
CA GLN A 223 -18.42 -13.44 -6.73
C GLN A 223 -18.51 -12.29 -7.75
N ASN A 224 -18.72 -11.06 -7.29
CA ASN A 224 -18.99 -9.90 -8.15
C ASN A 224 -17.75 -9.04 -8.44
N ASN A 225 -16.56 -9.48 -8.02
CA ASN A 225 -15.33 -8.71 -8.13
C ASN A 225 -14.21 -9.55 -8.75
N TYR A 226 -13.20 -8.87 -9.29
CA TYR A 226 -11.95 -9.52 -9.71
C TYR A 226 -11.29 -10.21 -8.51
N ILE A 227 -11.12 -11.54 -8.61
CA ILE A 227 -10.44 -12.35 -7.62
C ILE A 227 -8.97 -12.44 -8.01
N HIS A 228 -8.10 -11.90 -7.16
CA HIS A 228 -6.67 -11.96 -7.42
C HIS A 228 -6.13 -13.37 -7.10
N PRO A 229 -5.53 -14.07 -8.08
CA PRO A 229 -5.23 -15.49 -7.95
C PRO A 229 -4.09 -15.79 -6.95
N GLY A 230 -3.31 -14.78 -6.58
CA GLY A 230 -2.29 -14.86 -5.53
C GLY A 230 -2.81 -14.67 -4.09
N TYR A 231 -4.11 -14.55 -3.87
CA TYR A 231 -4.70 -14.29 -2.53
C TYR A 231 -5.44 -15.49 -1.91
N GLY A 232 -5.06 -16.71 -2.27
CA GLY A 232 -5.51 -17.89 -1.53
C GLY A 232 -5.22 -17.76 -0.03
N GLN A 233 -6.15 -18.22 0.79
CA GLN A 233 -6.11 -18.06 2.25
C GLN A 233 -5.69 -19.35 2.95
N PRO A 234 -5.30 -19.30 4.25
CA PRO A 234 -5.00 -20.50 5.02
C PRO A 234 -6.25 -21.38 5.28
N PRO A 235 -6.07 -22.69 5.52
CA PRO A 235 -7.18 -23.58 5.87
C PRO A 235 -7.63 -23.38 7.32
N LEU A 236 -8.82 -23.87 7.66
CA LEU A 236 -9.31 -23.94 9.05
C LEU A 236 -8.33 -24.66 9.97
N SER A 237 -7.75 -25.77 9.51
CA SER A 237 -6.80 -26.58 10.29
C SER A 237 -5.53 -25.83 10.70
N TYR A 238 -5.15 -24.77 9.97
CA TYR A 238 -4.04 -23.90 10.38
C TYR A 238 -4.37 -23.15 11.67
N TYR A 239 -5.55 -22.55 11.75
CA TYR A 239 -6.01 -21.83 12.95
C TYR A 239 -6.16 -22.79 14.13
N ILE A 240 -6.82 -23.94 13.91
CA ILE A 240 -7.03 -24.97 14.93
C ILE A 240 -5.69 -25.47 15.50
N LYS A 241 -4.72 -25.77 14.64
CA LYS A 241 -3.41 -26.28 15.07
C LYS A 241 -2.70 -25.31 16.02
N ILE A 242 -2.74 -24.02 15.70
CA ILE A 242 -2.13 -22.99 16.54
C ILE A 242 -2.89 -22.86 17.87
N ILE A 243 -4.22 -22.84 17.85
CA ILE A 243 -5.03 -22.76 19.08
C ILE A 243 -4.71 -23.95 20.01
N LYS A 244 -4.62 -25.18 19.47
CA LYS A 244 -4.26 -26.38 20.26
C LYS A 244 -2.85 -26.32 20.84
N ASN A 245 -1.92 -25.69 20.11
CA ASN A 245 -0.54 -25.53 20.55
C ASN A 245 -0.39 -24.47 21.65
N ILE A 246 -1.06 -23.33 21.50
CA ILE A 246 -0.97 -22.21 22.46
C ILE A 246 -1.86 -22.43 23.68
N ARG A 247 -3.04 -23.00 23.49
CA ARG A 247 -4.12 -23.14 24.49
C ARG A 247 -4.47 -21.79 25.15
N PRO A 248 -4.93 -20.80 24.36
CA PRO A 248 -5.27 -19.48 24.88
C PRO A 248 -6.50 -19.57 25.82
N ASN A 249 -6.52 -18.74 26.87
CA ASN A 249 -7.67 -18.61 27.76
C ASN A 249 -8.75 -17.69 27.18
N LYS A 250 -8.36 -16.78 26.27
CA LYS A 250 -9.30 -15.85 25.64
C LYS A 250 -8.87 -15.48 24.22
N ILE A 251 -9.81 -15.52 23.27
CA ILE A 251 -9.57 -15.23 21.85
C ILE A 251 -10.36 -14.00 21.39
N GLN A 252 -9.78 -13.19 20.51
CA GLN A 252 -10.54 -12.23 19.69
C GLN A 252 -10.40 -12.58 18.21
N ILE A 253 -11.51 -12.67 17.49
CA ILE A 253 -11.52 -12.91 16.05
C ILE A 253 -11.84 -11.60 15.33
N VAL A 254 -11.02 -11.23 14.35
CA VAL A 254 -11.16 -9.98 13.58
C VAL A 254 -11.30 -10.31 12.09
N PHE A 255 -12.37 -9.83 11.45
CA PHE A 255 -12.62 -9.99 10.01
C PHE A 255 -13.52 -8.88 9.46
N GLU A 256 -13.51 -8.68 8.13
CA GLU A 256 -14.28 -7.62 7.46
C GLU A 256 -15.77 -7.99 7.29
N ASN A 257 -16.03 -9.27 7.00
CA ASN A 257 -17.34 -9.89 6.80
C ASN A 257 -17.22 -11.42 6.85
N ARG A 258 -18.36 -12.12 6.82
CA ARG A 258 -18.46 -13.58 6.93
C ARG A 258 -18.28 -14.35 5.60
N PHE A 259 -17.71 -13.74 4.56
CA PHE A 259 -17.58 -14.42 3.26
C PHE A 259 -16.48 -15.51 3.21
N ASN A 260 -15.53 -15.49 4.15
CA ASN A 260 -14.55 -16.56 4.27
C ASN A 260 -15.18 -17.76 5.00
N PRO A 261 -15.24 -18.96 4.39
CA PRO A 261 -15.94 -20.10 4.96
C PRO A 261 -15.34 -20.58 6.29
N VAL A 262 -14.07 -20.25 6.57
CA VAL A 262 -13.37 -20.66 7.80
C VAL A 262 -13.93 -19.98 9.04
N ILE A 263 -14.59 -18.81 8.90
CA ILE A 263 -15.01 -18.00 10.05
C ILE A 263 -15.99 -18.75 10.95
N ASP A 264 -17.09 -19.25 10.37
CA ASP A 264 -18.15 -19.89 11.15
C ASP A 264 -17.67 -21.22 11.76
N GLU A 265 -16.88 -21.98 11.02
CA GLU A 265 -16.27 -23.24 11.48
C GLU A 265 -15.24 -23.03 12.61
N LEU A 266 -14.48 -21.94 12.53
CA LEU A 266 -13.52 -21.57 13.57
C LEU A 266 -14.24 -21.14 14.86
N GLU A 267 -15.32 -20.36 14.75
CA GLU A 267 -16.16 -20.02 15.89
C GLU A 267 -16.78 -21.28 16.53
N GLY A 268 -17.27 -22.21 15.71
CA GLY A 268 -17.78 -23.50 16.16
C GLY A 268 -16.74 -24.28 16.98
N PHE A 269 -15.53 -24.46 16.42
CA PHE A 269 -14.43 -25.12 17.12
C PHE A 269 -14.10 -24.44 18.47
N ILE A 270 -14.02 -23.11 18.51
CA ILE A 270 -13.71 -22.34 19.72
C ILE A 270 -14.80 -22.54 20.78
N LYS A 271 -16.07 -22.49 20.38
CA LYS A 271 -17.22 -22.70 21.25
C LYS A 271 -17.27 -24.13 21.80
N ASP A 272 -17.04 -25.14 20.97
CA ASP A 272 -17.06 -26.55 21.36
C ASP A 272 -15.94 -26.88 22.37
N ASN A 273 -14.83 -26.14 22.31
CA ASN A 273 -13.72 -26.23 23.27
C ASN A 273 -13.89 -25.30 24.48
N SER A 274 -15.04 -24.65 24.63
CA SER A 274 -15.36 -23.75 25.75
C SER A 274 -14.33 -22.63 25.97
N ILE A 275 -13.73 -22.12 24.89
CA ILE A 275 -12.77 -21.01 24.97
C ILE A 275 -13.54 -19.68 24.89
N PRO A 276 -13.48 -18.81 25.91
CA PRO A 276 -14.06 -17.47 25.84
C PRO A 276 -13.55 -16.70 24.62
N TYR A 277 -14.47 -16.16 23.81
CA TYR A 277 -14.09 -15.39 22.63
C TYR A 277 -15.00 -14.19 22.37
N ALA A 278 -14.47 -13.23 21.62
CA ALA A 278 -15.22 -12.11 21.07
C ALA A 278 -14.95 -11.96 19.57
N VAL A 279 -15.93 -11.41 18.86
CA VAL A 279 -15.82 -11.09 17.44
C VAL A 279 -15.76 -9.58 17.26
N GLN A 280 -14.83 -9.12 16.43
CA GLN A 280 -14.69 -7.75 15.98
C GLN A 280 -14.83 -7.74 14.45
N SER A 281 -15.93 -7.17 13.96
CA SER A 281 -16.25 -7.05 12.54
C SER A 281 -16.98 -5.73 12.30
N GLY A 282 -16.34 -4.64 12.73
CA GLY A 282 -16.93 -3.31 12.76
C GLY A 282 -16.40 -2.44 11.63
N SER A 283 -16.08 -1.19 11.96
CA SER A 283 -15.35 -0.31 11.06
C SER A 283 -13.89 -0.75 10.94
N ILE A 284 -13.28 -0.45 9.79
CA ILE A 284 -11.84 -0.69 9.57
C ILE A 284 -10.96 -0.09 10.68
N ARG A 285 -11.38 1.02 11.31
CA ARG A 285 -10.63 1.66 12.40
C ARG A 285 -10.71 0.84 13.69
N GLU A 286 -11.88 0.31 14.02
CA GLU A 286 -12.05 -0.57 15.19
C GLU A 286 -11.27 -1.86 15.00
N ASP A 287 -11.31 -2.44 13.79
CA ASP A 287 -10.53 -3.63 13.46
C ASP A 287 -9.02 -3.36 13.58
N ILE A 288 -8.53 -2.22 13.07
CA ILE A 288 -7.12 -1.82 13.22
C ILE A 288 -6.77 -1.66 14.70
N ASN A 289 -7.59 -0.99 15.51
CA ASN A 289 -7.34 -0.80 16.94
C ASN A 289 -7.26 -2.14 17.69
N ALA A 290 -8.18 -3.06 17.40
CA ALA A 290 -8.17 -4.40 17.98
C ALA A 290 -6.87 -5.14 17.65
N LEU A 291 -6.47 -5.12 16.38
CA LEU A 291 -5.24 -5.79 15.94
C LEU A 291 -3.97 -5.14 16.51
N LEU A 292 -3.91 -3.81 16.63
CA LEU A 292 -2.74 -3.10 17.17
C LEU A 292 -2.53 -3.35 18.66
N SER A 293 -3.59 -3.67 19.40
CA SER A 293 -3.54 -4.04 20.82
C SER A 293 -3.04 -5.46 21.08
N ALA A 294 -2.97 -6.31 20.06
CA ALA A 294 -2.61 -7.72 20.21
C ALA A 294 -1.16 -7.90 20.67
N ARG A 295 -0.93 -8.89 21.52
CA ARG A 295 0.42 -9.39 21.86
C ARG A 295 0.82 -10.56 20.95
N SER A 296 -0.10 -11.49 20.75
CA SER A 296 0.04 -12.63 19.84
C SER A 296 -1.06 -12.61 18.78
N ILE A 297 -0.69 -12.82 17.52
CA ILE A 297 -1.64 -12.73 16.40
C ILE A 297 -1.49 -13.88 15.38
N ILE A 298 -2.61 -14.50 15.01
CA ILE A 298 -2.69 -15.39 13.85
C ILE A 298 -3.13 -14.59 12.63
N SER A 299 -2.45 -14.76 11.50
CA SER A 299 -2.75 -14.03 10.27
C SER A 299 -3.33 -14.90 9.16
N GLY A 300 -4.26 -14.33 8.41
CA GLY A 300 -4.55 -14.71 7.03
C GLY A 300 -3.50 -14.18 6.03
N ASN A 301 -3.54 -14.67 4.79
CA ASN A 301 -2.62 -14.22 3.76
C ASN A 301 -3.05 -12.85 3.20
N GLY A 302 -2.12 -11.90 3.13
CA GLY A 302 -2.36 -10.60 2.50
C GLY A 302 -1.37 -9.52 2.91
N THR A 303 -1.58 -8.32 2.40
CA THR A 303 -0.72 -7.15 2.68
C THR A 303 -1.19 -6.30 3.85
N PHE A 304 -2.34 -6.62 4.45
CA PHE A 304 -2.91 -5.85 5.55
C PHE A 304 -2.10 -6.01 6.84
N LEU A 305 -1.85 -7.24 7.31
CA LEU A 305 -1.18 -7.44 8.59
C LEU A 305 0.28 -6.92 8.67
N PRO A 306 1.12 -6.97 7.61
CA PRO A 306 2.43 -6.33 7.64
C PRO A 306 2.44 -4.89 8.14
N GLY A 307 1.46 -4.08 7.71
CA GLY A 307 1.34 -2.69 8.17
C GLY A 307 0.90 -2.55 9.61
N ILE A 308 0.00 -3.42 10.08
CA ILE A 308 -0.41 -3.48 11.48
C ILE A 308 0.78 -3.83 12.36
N ILE A 309 1.54 -4.86 11.99
CA ILE A 309 2.71 -5.31 12.76
C ILE A 309 3.77 -4.21 12.82
N SER A 310 3.95 -3.45 11.73
CA SER A 310 4.92 -2.36 11.67
C SER A 310 4.48 -1.11 12.45
N LEU A 311 3.19 -0.96 12.72
CA LEU A 311 2.62 0.13 13.54
C LEU A 311 2.53 -0.23 15.03
N SER A 312 2.23 -1.49 15.34
CA SER A 312 2.05 -1.92 16.73
C SER A 312 3.39 -1.94 17.47
N GLU A 313 3.37 -1.49 18.72
CA GLU A 313 4.48 -1.69 19.66
C GLU A 313 4.26 -2.94 20.53
N ASN A 314 3.03 -3.48 20.56
CA ASN A 314 2.60 -4.56 21.46
C ASN A 314 2.79 -5.97 20.86
N ILE A 315 2.71 -6.12 19.53
CA ILE A 315 2.76 -7.44 18.91
C ILE A 315 4.16 -8.04 19.08
N GLU A 316 4.25 -9.13 19.83
CA GLU A 316 5.49 -9.87 20.09
C GLU A 316 5.58 -11.14 19.24
N THR A 317 4.46 -11.80 18.98
CA THR A 317 4.42 -13.07 18.23
C THR A 317 3.41 -13.02 17.10
N VAL A 318 3.83 -13.44 15.92
CA VAL A 318 3.00 -13.57 14.73
C VAL A 318 3.03 -15.01 14.26
N TYR A 319 1.86 -15.59 14.03
CA TYR A 319 1.70 -16.86 13.36
C TYR A 319 1.33 -16.61 11.90
N SER A 320 2.10 -17.20 11.00
CA SER A 320 1.93 -17.05 9.55
C SER A 320 1.83 -18.40 8.85
N PHE A 321 1.14 -18.43 7.71
CA PHE A 321 1.00 -19.64 6.91
C PHE A 321 1.93 -19.60 5.70
N GLN A 322 2.72 -20.66 5.51
CA GLN A 322 3.71 -20.88 4.44
C GLN A 322 4.91 -19.93 4.41
N LYS A 323 4.68 -18.63 4.50
CA LYS A 323 5.69 -17.59 4.28
C LYS A 323 5.74 -16.65 5.47
N PRO A 324 6.95 -16.24 5.90
CA PRO A 324 7.06 -15.21 6.91
C PRO A 324 6.55 -13.87 6.37
N PHE A 325 6.09 -13.01 7.27
CA PHE A 325 5.82 -11.61 6.95
C PHE A 325 7.12 -10.82 6.93
N SER A 326 7.18 -9.82 6.05
CA SER A 326 8.11 -8.71 6.20
C SER A 326 7.56 -7.74 7.24
N PHE A 327 8.31 -7.49 8.30
CA PHE A 327 7.95 -6.54 9.36
C PHE A 327 8.51 -5.12 9.13
N TRP A 328 8.90 -4.80 7.89
CA TRP A 328 9.30 -3.45 7.46
C TRP A 328 10.35 -2.78 8.38
N GLY A 329 11.33 -3.57 8.84
CA GLY A 329 12.41 -3.10 9.71
C GLY A 329 12.12 -3.25 11.21
N ARG A 330 10.91 -3.62 11.63
CA ARG A 330 10.60 -3.90 13.04
C ARG A 330 11.34 -5.15 13.51
N LYS A 331 12.13 -5.00 14.57
CA LYS A 331 12.89 -6.07 15.21
C LYS A 331 12.14 -6.61 16.44
N GLY A 332 12.54 -7.79 16.92
CA GLY A 332 12.02 -8.37 18.16
C GLY A 332 10.65 -9.04 18.05
N VAL A 333 10.07 -9.13 16.84
CA VAL A 333 8.83 -9.88 16.60
C VAL A 333 9.18 -11.32 16.23
N ASN A 334 8.70 -12.28 17.01
CA ASN A 334 8.82 -13.70 16.70
C ASN A 334 7.82 -14.08 15.61
N ASN A 335 8.28 -14.78 14.57
CA ASN A 335 7.43 -15.26 13.50
C ASN A 335 7.43 -16.79 13.45
N ILE A 336 6.33 -17.38 13.91
CA ILE A 336 6.14 -18.82 13.91
C ILE A 336 5.41 -19.20 12.63
N ILE A 337 5.98 -20.12 11.86
CA ILE A 337 5.46 -20.45 10.52
C ILE A 337 4.79 -21.82 10.56
N VAL A 338 3.54 -21.88 10.12
CA VAL A 338 2.88 -23.16 9.85
C VAL A 338 2.97 -23.45 8.36
N ARG A 339 3.48 -24.62 8.01
CA ARG A 339 3.58 -25.08 6.61
C ARG A 339 2.69 -26.29 6.37
N ASP A 340 2.13 -26.33 5.19
CA ASP A 340 1.69 -27.56 4.53
C ASP A 340 2.94 -28.41 4.24
N ALA A 341 3.06 -29.52 4.97
CA ALA A 341 4.17 -30.45 4.85
C ALA A 341 4.00 -31.42 3.67
N VAL A 342 2.77 -31.61 3.19
CA VAL A 342 2.44 -32.51 2.09
C VAL A 342 2.51 -31.77 0.74
N GLY A 343 2.08 -30.52 0.72
CA GLY A 343 2.12 -29.61 -0.42
C GLY A 343 0.79 -29.47 -1.19
N ASP A 344 -0.18 -30.34 -0.92
CA ASP A 344 -1.46 -30.38 -1.63
C ASP A 344 -2.26 -29.08 -1.51
N TYR A 345 -2.35 -28.52 -0.30
CA TYR A 345 -3.08 -27.27 -0.08
C TYR A 345 -2.37 -26.11 -0.77
N LYS A 346 -1.04 -26.07 -0.65
CA LYS A 346 -0.23 -25.05 -1.31
C LYS A 346 -0.42 -25.09 -2.84
N ASN A 347 -0.43 -26.28 -3.42
CA ASN A 347 -0.62 -26.47 -4.85
C ASN A 347 -2.03 -26.08 -5.30
N ALA A 348 -3.07 -26.42 -4.52
CA ALA A 348 -4.46 -26.18 -4.88
C ALA A 348 -4.95 -24.73 -4.67
N ILE A 349 -4.41 -24.02 -3.68
CA ILE A 349 -4.94 -22.71 -3.25
C ILE A 349 -3.90 -21.57 -3.30
N LEU A 350 -2.62 -21.86 -3.08
CA LEU A 350 -1.59 -20.83 -2.86
C LEU A 350 -0.61 -20.64 -4.02
N SER A 351 -0.81 -21.34 -5.14
CA SER A 351 0.12 -21.37 -6.27
C SER A 351 -0.27 -20.39 -7.39
N GLY A 352 -0.89 -19.26 -7.02
CA GLY A 352 -1.37 -18.29 -8.00
C GLY A 352 -2.57 -18.80 -8.79
N ASN A 353 -3.40 -19.62 -8.16
CA ASN A 353 -4.55 -20.29 -8.76
C ASN A 353 -5.83 -20.13 -7.92
N TRP A 354 -5.87 -19.19 -6.98
CA TRP A 354 -7.09 -18.89 -6.23
C TRP A 354 -8.19 -18.37 -7.15
N GLN A 355 -9.32 -19.07 -7.17
CA GLN A 355 -10.51 -18.74 -7.96
C GLN A 355 -11.76 -18.61 -7.09
N ASN A 356 -11.66 -18.87 -5.78
CA ASN A 356 -12.80 -18.87 -4.87
C ASN A 356 -13.89 -19.87 -5.30
N SER A 357 -13.49 -21.00 -5.91
CA SER A 357 -14.43 -22.04 -6.36
C SER A 357 -15.03 -22.80 -5.17
N PRO A 358 -16.19 -23.46 -5.34
CA PRO A 358 -16.77 -24.31 -4.30
C PRO A 358 -15.80 -25.37 -3.77
N GLU A 359 -15.02 -26.00 -4.65
CA GLU A 359 -14.04 -27.05 -4.31
C GLU A 359 -12.88 -26.47 -3.49
N GLN A 360 -12.38 -25.29 -3.87
CA GLN A 360 -11.36 -24.59 -3.10
C GLN A 360 -11.88 -24.20 -1.72
N ARG A 361 -13.11 -23.69 -1.62
CA ARG A 361 -13.75 -23.36 -0.33
C ARG A 361 -13.91 -24.60 0.55
N GLN A 362 -14.36 -25.71 -0.03
CA GLN A 362 -14.48 -26.98 0.70
C GLN A 362 -13.12 -27.46 1.20
N LEU A 363 -12.08 -27.38 0.36
CA LEU A 363 -10.72 -27.70 0.76
C LEU A 363 -10.22 -26.81 1.90
N MET A 364 -10.57 -25.52 1.95
CA MET A 364 -10.24 -24.65 3.08
C MET A 364 -10.77 -25.19 4.42
N ILE A 365 -11.94 -25.81 4.42
CA ILE A 365 -12.56 -26.36 5.63
C ILE A 365 -12.01 -27.74 5.98
N GLN A 366 -11.87 -28.61 4.97
CA GLN A 366 -11.62 -30.03 5.18
C GLN A 366 -10.13 -30.41 5.22
N TYR A 367 -9.22 -29.48 4.93
CA TYR A 367 -7.79 -29.80 4.88
C TYR A 367 -7.25 -30.30 6.23
N PRO A 368 -6.62 -31.49 6.30
CA PRO A 368 -6.32 -32.14 7.57
C PRO A 368 -5.16 -31.50 8.35
N GLU A 369 -5.32 -31.41 9.67
CA GLU A 369 -4.31 -30.84 10.58
C GLU A 369 -3.00 -31.63 10.62
N SER A 370 -3.05 -32.94 10.33
CA SER A 370 -1.89 -33.83 10.25
C SER A 370 -0.98 -33.49 9.07
N SER A 371 -1.50 -32.81 8.04
CA SER A 371 -0.70 -32.35 6.90
C SER A 371 0.03 -31.03 7.18
N LEU A 372 -0.19 -30.42 8.36
CA LEU A 372 0.43 -29.16 8.74
C LEU A 372 1.53 -29.37 9.79
N LYS A 373 2.61 -28.57 9.68
CA LYS A 373 3.74 -28.55 10.62
C LYS A 373 4.04 -27.13 11.09
N ILE A 374 4.20 -26.94 12.39
CA ILE A 374 4.72 -25.69 12.99
C ILE A 374 6.25 -25.75 12.92
N ILE A 375 6.89 -24.68 12.44
CA ILE A 375 8.33 -24.54 12.24
C ILE A 375 8.84 -23.33 12.99
#